data_AF-A0A9D5NFI7-F1
#
_entry.id   AF-A0A9D5NFI7-F1
#
_cell.length_a   1.000
_cell.length_b   1.000
_cell.length_c   1.000
_cell.angle_alpha   90.00
_cell.angle_beta   90.00
_cell.angle_gamma   90.00
#
_symmetry.space_group_name_H-M   'P 1'
#
loop_
_entity.id
_entity.type
_entity.pdbx_description
1 polymer ?
#
loop_
_entity_poly.entity_id
_entity_poly.type
_entity_poly.pdbx_seq_one_letter_code
_entity_poly.pdbx_strand_id
1 'polypeptide(L)'
;MTRSIEKDPRCTTYTYNVKDLSKEEMLLYVAQILNAEGITGHGVILTQPEENEDWPGTTKPLPFIPNAERFAAALKDIPITCVTAVMEYQGETMMLSYKPEAQLISVILPDEFTHDIEEIEKNVIPDAIDMNPSEDIGE
;
A
#
# COMPACT_ATOMS: atom_id res chain seq x y z
N MET A 1 -14.95 8.82 -0.85
CA MET A 1 -14.31 7.63 -1.43
C MET A 1 -15.00 6.38 -0.87
N THR A 2 -15.37 5.39 -1.69
CA THR A 2 -15.99 4.13 -1.20
C THR A 2 -14.90 3.10 -1.01
N ARG A 3 -14.57 2.77 0.25
CA ARG A 3 -13.67 1.66 0.59
C ARG A 3 -14.45 0.35 0.66
N SER A 4 -13.87 -0.75 0.18
CA SER A 4 -14.38 -2.09 0.47
C SER A 4 -13.71 -2.62 1.74
N ILE A 5 -14.48 -3.29 2.59
CA ILE A 5 -14.01 -3.82 3.87
C ILE A 5 -14.19 -5.33 3.86
N GLU A 6 -13.10 -6.06 4.07
CA GLU A 6 -13.09 -7.51 4.24
C GLU A 6 -12.62 -7.85 5.65
N LYS A 7 -13.35 -8.72 6.35
CA LYS A 7 -13.06 -9.11 7.73
C LYS A 7 -12.66 -10.58 7.79
N ASP A 8 -11.50 -10.84 8.39
CA ASP A 8 -11.03 -12.16 8.84
C ASP A 8 -11.00 -12.15 10.38
N PRO A 9 -11.13 -13.31 11.07
CA PRO A 9 -11.08 -13.35 12.54
C PRO A 9 -9.83 -12.74 13.18
N ARG A 10 -8.76 -12.49 12.42
CA ARG A 10 -7.49 -11.93 12.93
C ARG A 10 -7.15 -10.56 12.36
N CYS A 11 -7.80 -10.14 11.28
CA CYS A 11 -7.51 -8.88 10.63
C CYS A 11 -8.69 -8.32 9.84
N THR A 12 -8.68 -7.02 9.63
CA THR A 12 -9.55 -6.36 8.66
C THR A 12 -8.71 -5.73 7.56
N THR A 13 -9.15 -5.94 6.33
CA THR A 13 -8.55 -5.33 5.14
C THR A 13 -9.47 -4.22 4.62
N TYR A 14 -8.92 -3.02 4.50
CA TYR A 14 -9.57 -1.86 3.91
C TYR A 14 -8.93 -1.61 2.55
N THR A 15 -9.72 -1.71 1.49
CA THR A 15 -9.21 -1.56 0.12
C THR A 15 -9.80 -0.31 -0.56
N TYR A 16 -8.91 0.44 -1.19
CA TYR A 16 -9.12 1.72 -1.83
C TYR A 16 -8.75 1.64 -3.32
N ASN A 17 -9.57 2.24 -4.18
CA ASN A 17 -9.24 2.42 -5.59
C ASN A 17 -8.45 3.72 -5.77
N VAL A 18 -7.20 3.61 -6.22
CA VAL A 18 -6.33 4.74 -6.55
C VAL A 18 -6.23 4.83 -8.06
N LYS A 19 -7.07 5.68 -8.65
CA LYS A 19 -7.11 5.86 -10.10
C LYS A 19 -5.90 6.66 -10.58
N ASP A 20 -5.46 6.36 -11.79
CA ASP A 20 -4.55 7.18 -12.59
C ASP A 20 -3.11 7.36 -12.07
N LEU A 21 -2.67 6.58 -11.08
CA LEU A 21 -1.25 6.52 -10.72
C LEU A 21 -0.48 5.64 -11.70
N SER A 22 0.71 6.10 -12.10
CA SER A 22 1.70 5.29 -12.80
C SER A 22 2.51 4.43 -11.83
N LYS A 23 3.13 3.35 -12.33
CA LYS A 23 3.98 2.48 -11.52
C LYS A 23 5.01 3.23 -10.66
N GLU A 24 5.65 4.24 -11.23
CA GLU A 24 6.68 5.02 -10.54
C GLU A 24 6.08 5.87 -9.42
N GLU A 25 4.94 6.53 -9.66
CA GLU A 25 4.22 7.30 -8.63
C GLU A 25 3.79 6.40 -7.47
N MET A 26 3.37 5.18 -7.76
CA MET A 26 2.99 4.21 -6.72
C MET A 26 4.19 3.76 -5.88
N LEU A 27 5.33 3.51 -6.51
CA LEU A 27 6.57 3.15 -5.80
C LEU A 27 7.05 4.30 -4.91
N LEU A 28 6.95 5.54 -5.40
CA LEU A 28 7.23 6.73 -4.60
C LEU A 28 6.27 6.83 -3.43
N TYR A 29 4.98 6.56 -3.65
CA TYR A 29 3.94 6.60 -2.62
C TYR A 29 4.20 5.60 -1.48
N VAL A 30 4.48 4.34 -1.81
CA VAL A 30 4.86 3.32 -0.80
C VAL A 30 6.08 3.77 0.00
N ALA A 31 7.08 4.35 -0.66
CA ALA A 31 8.27 4.84 0.03
C ALA A 31 7.99 6.07 0.90
N GLN A 32 7.10 6.97 0.48
CA GLN A 32 6.68 8.11 1.30
C GLN A 32 5.98 7.65 2.58
N ILE A 33 5.05 6.69 2.49
CA ILE A 33 4.38 6.08 3.64
C ILE A 33 5.39 5.50 4.62
N LEU A 34 6.33 4.69 4.11
CA LEU A 34 7.35 4.05 4.95
C LEU A 34 8.30 5.04 5.64
N ASN A 35 8.37 6.29 5.16
CA ASN A 35 9.17 7.36 5.74
C ASN A 35 8.30 8.42 6.45
N ALA A 36 6.99 8.20 6.58
CA ALA A 36 6.10 9.13 7.24
C ALA A 36 6.39 9.19 8.75
N GLU A 37 6.06 10.33 9.36
CA GLU A 37 6.19 10.47 10.81
C GLU A 37 5.30 9.46 11.54
N GLY A 38 5.83 8.84 12.60
CA GLY A 38 5.11 7.82 13.37
C GLY A 38 5.08 6.43 12.73
N ILE A 39 5.65 6.27 11.53
CA ILE A 39 5.82 4.97 10.87
C ILE A 39 7.23 4.41 11.14
N THR A 40 7.27 3.15 11.56
CA THR A 40 8.51 2.36 11.61
C THR A 40 8.42 1.26 10.55
N GLY A 41 9.18 1.41 9.46
CA GLY A 41 9.23 0.42 8.38
C GLY A 41 10.07 -0.81 8.75
N HIS A 42 9.50 -2.00 8.62
CA HIS A 42 10.18 -3.28 8.90
C HIS A 42 10.67 -3.99 7.64
N GLY A 43 10.06 -3.71 6.50
CA GLY A 43 10.51 -4.25 5.22
C GLY A 43 9.47 -4.14 4.12
N VAL A 44 9.90 -4.52 2.92
CA VAL A 44 9.03 -4.58 1.73
C VAL A 44 9.13 -5.96 1.11
N ILE A 45 7.98 -6.52 0.75
CA ILE A 45 7.86 -7.75 -0.02
C ILE A 45 7.43 -7.34 -1.42
N LEU A 46 8.21 -7.74 -2.43
CA LEU A 46 7.80 -7.61 -3.82
C LEU A 46 7.22 -8.91 -4.33
N THR A 47 6.09 -8.82 -5.01
CA THR A 47 5.54 -9.93 -5.79
C THR A 47 5.75 -9.62 -7.26
N GLN A 48 6.41 -10.54 -7.95
CA GLN A 48 6.64 -10.48 -9.39
C GLN A 48 5.66 -11.42 -10.10
N PRO A 49 5.25 -11.12 -11.35
CA PRO A 49 4.51 -12.09 -12.14
C PRO A 49 5.36 -13.35 -12.35
N GLU A 50 4.76 -14.53 -12.19
CA GLU A 50 5.40 -15.77 -12.64
C GLU A 50 5.22 -15.95 -14.15
N GLU A 51 6.14 -16.68 -14.77
CA GLU A 51 5.98 -17.16 -16.16
C GLU A 51 5.01 -18.36 -16.26
N ASN A 52 4.54 -18.92 -15.13
CA ASN A 52 3.62 -20.07 -15.06
C ASN A 52 2.32 -19.74 -14.30
N GLU A 53 1.20 -20.30 -14.77
CA GLU A 53 -0.18 -19.88 -14.43
C GLU A 53 -0.73 -20.35 -13.07
N ASP A 54 -0.03 -21.23 -12.34
CA ASP A 54 -0.61 -21.98 -11.21
C ASP A 54 -0.33 -21.39 -9.80
N TRP A 55 0.51 -20.36 -9.67
CA TRP A 55 0.82 -19.73 -8.37
C TRP A 55 0.82 -18.20 -8.48
N PRO A 56 0.35 -17.45 -7.46
CA PRO A 56 0.34 -15.99 -7.50
C PRO A 56 1.76 -15.44 -7.28
N GLY A 57 2.64 -15.60 -8.27
CA GLY A 57 3.91 -14.90 -8.38
C GLY A 57 5.03 -15.38 -7.43
N THR A 58 6.26 -15.02 -7.78
CA THR A 58 7.42 -15.24 -6.91
C THR A 58 7.58 -14.04 -5.97
N THR A 59 7.63 -14.28 -4.66
CA THR A 59 7.82 -13.22 -3.66
C THR A 59 9.29 -13.07 -3.31
N LYS A 60 9.81 -11.83 -3.34
CA LYS A 60 11.17 -11.49 -2.94
C LYS A 60 11.16 -10.45 -1.82
N PRO A 61 11.70 -10.76 -0.62
CA PRO A 61 11.89 -9.76 0.41
C PRO A 61 12.98 -8.79 -0.03
N LEU A 62 12.75 -7.50 0.20
CA LEU A 62 13.74 -6.45 -0.01
C LEU A 62 14.06 -5.76 1.31
N PRO A 63 15.34 -5.41 1.54
CA PRO A 63 15.68 -4.50 2.62
C PRO A 63 14.97 -3.16 2.37
N PHE A 64 14.50 -2.54 3.45
CA PHE A 64 13.92 -1.20 3.35
C PHE A 64 14.98 -0.21 2.82
N ILE A 65 14.60 0.56 1.80
CA ILE A 65 15.43 1.63 1.22
C ILE A 65 14.81 2.96 1.70
N PRO A 66 15.42 3.67 2.67
CA PRO A 66 14.83 4.86 3.28
C PRO A 66 14.67 6.06 2.35
N ASN A 67 15.29 6.03 1.16
CA ASN A 67 15.20 7.12 0.20
C ASN A 67 14.20 6.76 -0.91
N ALA A 68 13.10 7.53 -0.99
CA ALA A 68 12.01 7.27 -1.92
C ALA A 68 12.43 7.26 -3.39
N GLU A 69 13.24 8.23 -3.82
CA GLU A 69 13.74 8.29 -5.21
C GLU A 69 14.60 7.07 -5.56
N ARG A 70 15.49 6.65 -4.66
CA ARG A 70 16.31 5.45 -4.84
C ARG A 70 15.48 4.18 -4.85
N PHE A 71 14.43 4.10 -4.02
CA PHE A 71 13.51 2.98 -3.99
C PHE A 71 12.76 2.87 -5.32
N ALA A 72 12.14 3.95 -5.78
CA ALA A 72 11.42 3.97 -7.06
C ALA A 72 12.35 3.67 -8.24
N ALA A 73 13.53 4.31 -8.29
CA ALA A 73 14.51 4.09 -9.34
C ALA A 73 15.03 2.64 -9.40
N ALA A 74 15.16 1.96 -8.25
CA ALA A 74 15.59 0.57 -8.20
C ALA A 74 14.54 -0.41 -8.73
N LEU A 75 13.25 -0.05 -8.68
CA LEU A 75 12.13 -0.96 -8.93
C LEU A 75 11.30 -0.63 -10.18
N LYS A 76 11.45 0.58 -10.74
CA LYS A 76 10.65 1.05 -11.89
C LYS A 76 10.73 0.13 -13.12
N ASP A 77 11.84 -0.55 -13.35
CA ASP A 77 12.05 -1.44 -14.50
C ASP A 77 11.73 -2.91 -14.19
N ILE A 78 11.47 -3.26 -12.93
CA ILE A 78 11.21 -4.65 -12.50
C ILE A 78 9.72 -4.97 -12.66
N PRO A 79 9.31 -6.01 -13.40
CA PRO A 79 7.90 -6.39 -13.47
C PRO A 79 7.41 -6.77 -12.06
N ILE A 80 6.33 -6.10 -11.62
CA ILE A 80 5.73 -6.25 -10.29
C ILE A 80 4.22 -6.36 -10.43
N THR A 81 3.63 -7.29 -9.68
CA THR A 81 2.18 -7.43 -9.54
C THR A 81 1.69 -6.86 -8.22
N CYS A 82 2.56 -6.83 -7.20
CA CYS A 82 2.24 -6.30 -5.88
C CYS A 82 3.48 -5.82 -5.13
N VAL A 83 3.32 -4.78 -4.31
CA VAL A 83 4.30 -4.33 -3.32
C VAL A 83 3.62 -4.33 -1.96
N THR A 84 4.13 -5.08 -1.00
CA THR A 84 3.60 -5.11 0.36
C THR A 84 4.62 -4.56 1.33
N ALA A 85 4.29 -3.45 1.98
CA ALA A 85 5.06 -2.84 3.05
C ALA A 85 4.58 -3.39 4.40
N VAL A 86 5.53 -3.82 5.23
CA VAL A 86 5.28 -4.22 6.62
C VAL A 86 5.85 -3.14 7.52
N MET A 87 5.04 -2.60 8.42
CA MET A 87 5.41 -1.45 9.25
C MET A 87 4.64 -1.43 10.57
N GLU A 88 5.06 -0.57 11.48
CA GLU A 88 4.31 -0.17 12.66
C GLU A 88 3.84 1.28 12.54
N TYR A 89 2.62 1.56 12.97
CA TYR A 89 2.11 2.91 13.21
C TYR A 89 1.78 3.03 14.70
N GLN A 90 2.44 3.97 15.39
CA GLN A 90 2.27 4.17 16.84
C GLN A 90 2.51 2.92 17.71
N GLY A 91 3.35 2.00 17.24
CA GLY A 91 3.68 0.74 17.92
C GLY A 91 2.82 -0.45 17.48
N GLU A 92 1.80 -0.22 16.65
CA GLU A 92 0.91 -1.27 16.18
C GLU A 92 1.27 -1.74 14.77
N THR A 93 1.38 -3.06 14.61
CA THR A 93 1.77 -3.66 13.33
C THR A 93 0.66 -3.54 12.31
N MET A 94 1.01 -3.06 11.11
CA MET A 94 0.11 -2.98 9.97
C MET A 94 0.83 -3.40 8.68
N MET A 95 0.03 -3.75 7.67
CA MET A 95 0.55 -3.95 6.32
C MET A 95 -0.16 -3.03 5.35
N LEU A 96 0.60 -2.50 4.39
CA LEU A 96 0.05 -1.81 3.23
C LEU A 96 0.43 -2.60 1.99
N SER A 97 -0.57 -3.01 1.23
CA SER A 97 -0.39 -3.73 -0.02
C SER A 97 -0.82 -2.84 -1.18
N TYR A 98 0.04 -2.73 -2.18
CA TYR A 98 -0.19 -1.94 -3.37
C TYR A 98 -0.19 -2.84 -4.61
N LYS A 99 -1.25 -2.77 -5.44
CA LYS A 99 -1.40 -3.58 -6.67
C LYS A 99 -1.48 -2.66 -7.90
N PRO A 100 -0.36 -2.47 -8.65
CA PRO A 100 -0.27 -1.54 -9.77
C PRO A 100 -1.35 -1.71 -10.84
N GLU A 101 -1.50 -2.92 -11.35
CA GLU A 101 -2.38 -3.20 -12.48
C GLU A 101 -3.86 -3.10 -12.09
N ALA A 102 -4.16 -3.41 -10.83
CA ALA A 102 -5.52 -3.31 -10.29
C ALA A 102 -5.87 -1.90 -9.79
N GLN A 103 -4.88 -1.00 -9.68
CA GLN A 103 -5.06 0.33 -9.11
C GLN A 103 -5.64 0.29 -7.69
N LEU A 104 -5.11 -0.61 -6.85
CA LEU A 104 -5.59 -0.83 -5.49
C LEU A 104 -4.50 -0.58 -4.44
N ILE A 105 -4.90 0.09 -3.36
CA ILE A 105 -4.21 0.09 -2.07
C ILE A 105 -5.07 -0.69 -1.08
N SER A 106 -4.45 -1.58 -0.33
CA SER A 106 -5.08 -2.28 0.79
C SER A 106 -4.30 -1.99 2.07
N VAL A 107 -5.01 -1.57 3.10
CA VAL A 107 -4.49 -1.47 4.47
C VAL A 107 -5.02 -2.66 5.25
N ILE A 108 -4.11 -3.45 5.83
CA ILE A 108 -4.44 -4.63 6.61
C ILE A 108 -4.05 -4.36 8.06
N LEU A 109 -5.06 -4.34 8.93
CA LEU A 109 -4.91 -4.11 10.36
C LEU A 109 -5.28 -5.37 11.12
N PRO A 110 -4.54 -5.75 12.17
CA PRO A 110 -5.02 -6.70 13.16
C PRO A 110 -6.37 -6.26 13.72
N ASP A 111 -7.24 -7.22 14.05
CA ASP A 111 -8.64 -6.94 14.44
C ASP A 111 -8.75 -5.95 15.62
N GLU A 112 -7.82 -6.08 16.57
CA GLU A 112 -7.67 -5.22 17.74
C GLU A 112 -7.34 -3.75 17.44
N PHE A 113 -6.81 -3.43 16.25
CA PHE A 113 -6.40 -2.08 15.83
C PHE A 113 -7.30 -1.48 14.73
N THR A 114 -8.44 -2.11 14.45
CA THR A 114 -9.38 -1.65 13.41
C THR A 114 -10.04 -0.31 13.72
N HIS A 115 -9.99 0.12 14.98
CA HIS A 115 -10.52 1.41 15.43
C HIS A 115 -9.67 2.61 14.99
N ASP A 116 -8.40 2.39 14.62
CA ASP A 116 -7.46 3.45 14.24
C ASP A 116 -7.49 3.80 12.75
N ILE A 117 -8.36 3.13 11.97
CA ILE A 117 -8.39 3.30 10.51
C ILE A 117 -8.63 4.74 10.07
N GLU A 118 -9.48 5.50 10.77
CA GLU A 118 -9.75 6.91 10.41
C GLU A 118 -8.51 7.80 10.58
N GLU A 119 -7.68 7.49 11.57
CA GLU A 119 -6.42 8.20 11.81
C GLU A 119 -5.36 7.81 10.76
N ILE A 120 -5.25 6.51 10.47
CA ILE A 120 -4.34 5.98 9.44
C ILE A 120 -4.71 6.55 8.07
N GLU A 121 -5.99 6.63 7.75
CA GLU A 121 -6.50 7.25 6.53
C GLU A 121 -6.01 8.70 6.40
N LYS A 122 -6.06 9.46 7.49
CA LYS A 122 -5.70 10.87 7.52
C LYS A 122 -4.19 11.13 7.49
N ASN A 123 -3.41 10.33 8.20
CA ASN A 123 -2.00 10.62 8.47
C ASN A 123 -1.03 9.77 7.63
N VAL A 124 -1.45 8.56 7.24
CA VAL A 124 -0.57 7.58 6.59
C VAL A 124 -0.89 7.46 5.10
N ILE A 125 -2.17 7.43 4.73
CA ILE A 125 -2.58 7.31 3.31
C ILE A 125 -3.37 8.52 2.74
N PRO A 126 -3.04 9.79 3.08
CA PRO A 126 -3.85 10.94 2.69
C PRO A 126 -3.98 11.10 1.17
N ASP A 127 -2.87 10.94 0.42
CA ASP A 127 -2.92 11.17 -1.04
C ASP A 127 -3.70 10.07 -1.79
N ALA A 128 -3.81 8.86 -1.23
CA ALA A 128 -4.69 7.83 -1.82
C ALA A 128 -6.17 8.24 -1.74
N ILE A 129 -6.52 9.08 -0.76
CA ILE A 129 -7.87 9.61 -0.54
C ILE A 129 -8.08 10.89 -1.34
N ASP A 130 -7.09 11.78 -1.40
CA ASP A 130 -7.15 13.09 -2.06
C ASP A 130 -6.91 13.05 -3.58
N MET A 131 -6.25 12.02 -4.13
CA MET A 131 -6.05 11.87 -5.59
C MET A 131 -7.24 11.22 -6.32
N ASN A 132 -8.33 10.88 -5.63
CA ASN A 132 -9.63 10.82 -6.31
C ASN A 132 -10.14 12.25 -6.37
N PRO A 133 -10.23 12.92 -7.52
CA PRO A 133 -11.20 13.99 -7.63
C PRO A 133 -12.51 13.33 -7.20
N SER A 134 -13.08 13.78 -6.07
CA SER A 134 -14.51 13.63 -5.89
C SER A 134 -15.09 14.05 -7.21
N GLU A 135 -15.78 13.16 -7.92
CA GLU A 135 -16.69 13.60 -8.94
C GLU A 135 -17.53 14.67 -8.24
N ASP A 136 -17.28 15.91 -8.64
CA ASP A 136 -18.11 17.05 -8.33
C ASP A 136 -19.45 16.66 -8.95
N ILE A 137 -20.29 16.02 -8.14
CA ILE A 137 -21.67 15.78 -8.52
C ILE A 137 -22.26 17.17 -8.44
N GLY A 138 -22.19 17.86 -9.58
CA GLY A 138 -22.69 19.21 -9.75
C GLY A 138 -24.13 19.33 -9.22
N GLU A 139 -24.38 20.53 -8.71
CA GLU A 139 -25.65 21.11 -8.23
C GLU A 139 -26.96 20.46 -8.73
#